data_AF-A0A960EUF6-F1
#
_entry.id   AF-A0A960EUF6-F1
#
_cell.length_a   1.000
_cell.length_b   1.000
_cell.length_c   1.000
_cell.angle_alpha   90.00
_cell.angle_beta   90.00
_cell.angle_gamma   90.00
#
_symmetry.space_group_name_H-M   'P 1'
#
loop_
_entity.id
_entity.type
_entity.pdbx_description
1 polymer ?
#
loop_
_entity_poly.entity_id
_entity_poly.type
_entity_poly.pdbx_seq_one_letter_code
_entity_poly.pdbx_strand_id
1 'polypeptide(L)'
;MEKRGKGPGKMSELTDKVQGSQAWNSIFRPGSIFRKGYTDSPRNRSYVVMNSVLYHLHPVKVKRHAVKVSYTLCLGGLSFFLFILLTITGIFLMFYYRPTAAQAWTDIYTLQTSVAFGLLVRNMHRWGAHLMVLSVFLHMAREHRWSAHLMVLSVFLHMARVFYHGAYKPPREF
;
A
#
# COMPACT_ATOMS: atom_id res chain seq x y z
N MET A 1 41.28 49.79 -6.70
CA MET A 1 41.54 48.35 -6.49
C MET A 1 40.41 47.55 -7.13
N GLU A 2 40.77 46.79 -8.13
CA GLU A 2 39.92 46.07 -9.09
C GLU A 2 39.25 44.84 -8.45
N LYS A 3 37.90 44.79 -8.45
CA LYS A 3 37.16 43.60 -8.00
C LYS A 3 37.13 42.58 -9.14
N ARG A 4 38.11 41.67 -9.15
CA ARG A 4 38.12 40.47 -10.01
C ARG A 4 36.85 39.64 -9.79
N GLY A 5 35.96 39.62 -10.79
CA GLY A 5 34.84 38.70 -10.86
C GLY A 5 35.34 37.27 -11.02
N LYS A 6 35.26 36.46 -9.96
CA LYS A 6 35.46 35.01 -10.04
C LYS A 6 34.18 34.42 -10.64
N GLY A 7 34.25 33.96 -11.89
CA GLY A 7 33.16 33.24 -12.55
C GLY A 7 32.71 32.01 -11.74
N PRO A 8 31.45 31.55 -11.91
CA PRO A 8 30.91 30.42 -11.17
C PRO A 8 31.82 29.20 -11.36
N GLY A 9 32.30 28.64 -10.25
CA GLY A 9 33.28 27.55 -10.29
C GLY A 9 32.71 26.30 -10.94
N LYS A 10 33.55 25.51 -11.60
CA LYS A 10 33.20 24.22 -12.24
C LYS A 10 32.34 23.29 -11.37
N MET A 11 32.44 23.40 -10.03
CA MET A 11 31.59 22.68 -9.07
C MET A 11 30.14 23.14 -9.03
N SER A 12 29.83 24.43 -9.20
CA SER A 12 28.45 24.91 -9.29
C SER A 12 27.82 24.45 -10.59
N GLU A 13 28.56 24.51 -11.69
CA GLU A 13 28.09 24.06 -13.01
C GLU A 13 27.80 22.55 -13.06
N LEU A 14 28.65 21.73 -12.42
CA LEU A 14 28.41 20.30 -12.25
C LEU A 14 27.20 20.00 -11.36
N THR A 15 27.00 20.80 -10.29
CA THR A 15 25.84 20.66 -9.40
C THR A 15 24.54 21.04 -10.12
N ASP A 16 24.56 22.11 -10.89
CA ASP A 16 23.41 22.56 -11.70
C ASP A 16 23.07 21.54 -12.80
N LYS A 17 24.08 20.91 -13.40
CA LYS A 17 23.91 19.86 -14.42
C LYS A 17 23.35 18.56 -13.83
N VAL A 18 23.74 18.20 -12.61
CA VAL A 18 23.18 17.04 -11.87
C VAL A 18 21.75 17.35 -11.43
N GLN A 19 21.49 18.55 -10.90
CA GLN A 19 20.15 18.97 -10.48
C GLN A 19 19.16 19.12 -11.65
N GLY A 20 19.66 19.42 -12.86
CA GLY A 20 18.87 19.47 -14.10
C GLY A 20 18.64 18.12 -14.78
N SER A 21 19.26 17.04 -14.32
CA SER A 21 19.14 15.71 -14.95
C SER A 21 17.71 15.16 -14.87
N GLN A 22 17.26 14.48 -15.93
CA GLN A 22 15.94 13.82 -15.98
C GLN A 22 15.74 12.85 -14.82
N ALA A 23 16.80 12.12 -14.43
CA ALA A 23 16.77 11.23 -13.27
C ALA A 23 16.55 11.99 -11.96
N TRP A 24 17.24 13.12 -11.77
CA TRP A 24 17.11 13.96 -10.58
C TRP A 24 15.72 14.60 -10.48
N ASN A 25 15.18 15.05 -11.62
CA ASN A 25 13.83 15.61 -11.74
C ASN A 25 12.71 14.59 -11.49
N SER A 26 12.95 13.30 -11.79
CA SER A 26 11.96 12.22 -11.60
C SER A 26 11.85 11.72 -10.16
N ILE A 27 12.90 11.95 -9.35
CA ILE A 27 12.99 11.53 -7.95
C ILE A 27 12.58 12.66 -7.01
N PHE A 28 13.00 13.90 -7.30
CA PHE A 28 12.78 15.04 -6.41
C PHE A 28 11.74 16.03 -6.92
N ARG A 29 10.74 16.30 -6.07
CA ARG A 29 9.65 17.23 -6.35
C ARG A 29 10.16 18.69 -6.54
N PRO A 30 9.61 19.43 -7.53
CA PRO A 30 9.71 20.88 -7.60
C PRO A 30 9.14 21.55 -6.34
N GLY A 31 9.95 22.33 -5.62
CA GLY A 31 9.60 22.94 -4.33
C GLY A 31 10.12 22.23 -3.08
N SER A 32 10.90 21.15 -3.21
CA SER A 32 11.67 20.57 -2.10
C SER A 32 12.84 21.49 -1.71
N ILE A 33 13.45 21.27 -0.53
CA ILE A 33 14.58 22.06 -0.01
C ILE A 33 15.73 22.19 -1.05
N PHE A 34 15.82 21.22 -1.96
CA PHE A 34 16.83 21.11 -3.01
C PHE A 34 16.43 21.75 -4.37
N ARG A 35 15.22 22.33 -4.52
CA ARG A 35 14.75 22.98 -5.76
C ARG A 35 13.79 24.14 -5.47
N LYS A 36 14.29 25.37 -5.43
CA LYS A 36 13.49 26.61 -5.31
C LYS A 36 12.89 27.02 -6.65
N GLY A 37 11.63 27.49 -6.65
CA GLY A 37 10.95 28.06 -7.82
C GLY A 37 9.73 27.27 -8.32
N TYR A 38 8.74 27.03 -7.46
CA TYR A 38 7.50 26.35 -7.86
C TYR A 38 6.32 27.35 -7.90
N THR A 39 5.55 27.33 -8.98
CA THR A 39 4.28 28.06 -9.08
C THR A 39 3.12 27.09 -8.83
N ASP A 40 2.35 27.34 -7.77
CA ASP A 40 1.26 26.48 -7.29
C ASP A 40 -0.02 26.63 -8.13
N SER A 41 -0.01 26.18 -9.38
CA SER A 41 -1.24 26.03 -10.17
C SER A 41 -1.85 24.62 -10.03
N PRO A 42 -3.19 24.46 -10.14
CA PRO A 42 -3.84 23.14 -10.10
C PRO A 42 -3.28 22.16 -11.15
N ARG A 43 -2.93 22.67 -12.34
CA ARG A 43 -2.36 21.92 -13.47
C ARG A 43 -0.92 21.48 -13.21
N ASN A 44 -0.10 22.33 -12.58
CA ASN A 44 1.30 21.99 -12.28
C ASN A 44 1.40 20.87 -11.24
N ARG A 45 0.49 20.85 -10.24
CA ARG A 45 0.44 19.80 -9.21
C ARG A 45 0.17 18.41 -9.79
N SER A 46 -0.69 18.30 -10.79
CA SER A 46 -0.95 17.02 -11.47
C SER A 46 0.22 16.58 -12.35
N TYR A 47 0.91 17.51 -13.03
CA TYR A 47 2.08 17.17 -13.85
C TYR A 47 3.24 16.65 -13.01
N VAL A 48 3.47 17.20 -11.81
CA VAL A 48 4.52 16.71 -10.91
C VAL A 48 4.27 15.27 -10.47
N VAL A 49 3.01 14.90 -10.21
CA VAL A 49 2.67 13.53 -9.79
C VAL A 49 2.79 12.55 -10.97
N MET A 50 2.42 12.97 -12.19
CA MET A 50 2.50 12.11 -13.38
C MET A 50 3.94 11.86 -13.84
N ASN A 51 4.85 12.81 -13.60
CA ASN A 51 6.26 12.72 -14.01
C ASN A 51 7.21 12.19 -12.92
N SER A 52 6.71 11.93 -11.70
CA SER A 52 7.54 11.40 -10.61
C SER A 52 7.16 9.97 -10.28
N VAL A 53 8.11 9.04 -10.40
CA VAL A 53 7.87 7.60 -10.18
C VAL A 53 7.33 7.34 -8.76
N LEU A 54 7.90 8.01 -7.75
CA LEU A 54 7.50 7.83 -6.36
C LEU A 54 6.07 8.31 -6.05
N TYR A 55 5.64 9.40 -6.70
CA TYR A 55 4.32 9.99 -6.45
C TYR A 55 3.22 9.31 -7.26
N HIS A 56 3.55 8.52 -8.28
CA HIS A 56 2.57 7.72 -9.02
C HIS A 56 1.95 6.61 -8.15
N LEU A 57 2.71 6.07 -7.19
CA LEU A 57 2.24 5.02 -6.30
C LEU A 57 1.28 5.53 -5.21
N HIS A 58 1.30 6.83 -4.89
CA HIS A 58 0.47 7.40 -3.82
C HIS A 58 -0.64 8.31 -4.37
N PRO A 59 -1.93 8.04 -4.09
CA PRO A 59 -3.03 8.84 -4.60
C PRO A 59 -2.97 10.29 -4.08
N VAL A 60 -3.16 11.25 -4.99
CA VAL A 60 -3.02 12.71 -4.76
C VAL A 60 -4.08 13.28 -3.82
N LYS A 61 -5.22 12.59 -3.68
CA LYS A 61 -6.34 13.03 -2.86
C LYS A 61 -6.96 11.82 -2.17
N VAL A 62 -6.72 11.70 -0.87
CA VAL A 62 -7.46 10.76 -0.01
C VAL A 62 -8.55 11.57 0.69
N LYS A 63 -9.82 11.20 0.50
CA LYS A 63 -10.93 11.88 1.17
C LYS A 63 -10.88 11.53 2.68
N ARG A 64 -10.93 12.55 3.57
CA ARG A 64 -10.77 12.41 5.04
C ARG A 64 -11.65 11.33 5.70
N HIS A 65 -12.81 11.01 5.13
CA HIS A 65 -13.72 9.97 5.64
C HIS A 65 -13.24 8.53 5.39
N ALA A 66 -12.35 8.31 4.42
CA ALA A 66 -11.73 7.00 4.16
C ALA A 66 -10.62 6.67 5.18
N VAL A 67 -10.20 7.65 5.99
CA VAL A 67 -9.17 7.51 7.04
C VAL A 67 -9.81 7.18 8.40
N LYS A 68 -11.11 6.87 8.45
CA LYS A 68 -11.71 6.32 9.68
C LYS A 68 -11.09 4.95 9.99
N VAL A 69 -10.06 5.01 10.84
CA VAL A 69 -9.18 3.92 11.30
C VAL A 69 -9.96 2.65 11.66
N SER A 70 -11.15 2.80 12.24
CA SER A 70 -12.00 1.67 12.66
C SER A 70 -12.41 0.73 11.51
N TYR A 71 -12.43 1.20 10.25
CA TYR A 71 -12.97 0.43 9.12
C TYR A 71 -11.92 -0.09 8.13
N THR A 72 -10.75 0.54 8.01
CA THR A 72 -9.69 0.14 7.06
C THR A 72 -8.59 -0.70 7.69
N LEU A 73 -8.37 -0.60 9.01
CA LEU A 73 -7.32 -1.35 9.71
C LEU A 73 -7.80 -2.66 10.36
N CYS A 74 -9.10 -2.88 10.52
CA CYS A 74 -9.58 -4.01 11.33
C CYS A 74 -9.52 -5.38 10.61
N LEU A 75 -9.60 -5.42 9.27
CA LEU A 75 -9.54 -6.68 8.51
C LEU A 75 -8.25 -6.83 7.69
N GLY A 76 -7.87 -5.82 6.90
CA GLY A 76 -6.61 -5.84 6.14
C GLY A 76 -5.38 -5.59 7.02
N GLY A 77 -5.47 -4.69 8.01
CA GLY A 77 -4.38 -4.48 8.97
C GLY A 77 -4.19 -5.67 9.91
N LEU A 78 -5.29 -6.33 10.31
CA LEU A 78 -5.26 -7.55 11.10
C LEU A 78 -4.60 -8.71 10.35
N SER A 79 -4.94 -8.93 9.07
CA SER A 79 -4.30 -9.97 8.27
C SER A 79 -2.80 -9.70 8.04
N PHE A 80 -2.40 -8.44 7.85
CA PHE A 80 -1.00 -8.05 7.75
C PHE A 80 -0.24 -8.27 9.07
N PHE A 81 -0.84 -7.90 10.21
CA PHE A 81 -0.28 -8.17 11.53
C PHE A 81 -0.11 -9.67 11.79
N LEU A 82 -1.14 -10.47 11.48
CA LEU A 82 -1.11 -11.93 11.61
C LEU A 82 -0.04 -12.55 10.69
N PHE A 83 0.16 -12.01 9.48
CA PHE A 83 1.20 -12.45 8.57
C PHE A 83 2.62 -12.24 9.13
N ILE A 84 2.88 -11.07 9.73
CA ILE A 84 4.17 -10.80 10.40
C ILE A 84 4.37 -11.75 11.58
N LEU A 85 3.34 -11.93 12.42
CA LEU A 85 3.38 -12.86 13.55
C LEU A 85 3.66 -14.29 13.09
N LEU A 86 2.99 -14.75 12.02
CA LEU A 86 3.19 -16.09 11.44
C LEU A 86 4.61 -16.26 10.89
N THR A 87 5.15 -15.22 10.26
CA THR A 87 6.51 -15.23 9.71
C THR A 87 7.56 -15.34 10.82
N ILE A 88 7.46 -14.52 11.87
CA ILE A 88 8.40 -14.54 13.00
C ILE A 88 8.35 -15.89 13.72
N THR A 89 7.14 -16.38 14.02
CA THR A 89 6.96 -17.68 14.69
C THR A 89 7.41 -18.83 13.79
N GLY A 90 7.19 -18.76 12.47
CA GLY A 90 7.62 -19.77 11.51
C GLY A 90 9.14 -19.86 11.36
N ILE A 91 9.84 -18.73 11.27
CA ILE A 91 11.30 -18.68 11.25
C ILE A 91 11.87 -19.28 12.53
N PHE A 92 11.29 -18.95 13.69
CA PHE A 92 11.69 -19.54 14.97
C PHE A 92 11.55 -21.07 14.95
N LEU A 93 10.44 -21.60 14.44
CA LEU A 93 10.21 -23.05 14.33
C LEU A 93 11.20 -23.72 13.35
N MET A 94 11.58 -23.06 12.26
CA MET A 94 12.55 -23.61 11.29
C MET A 94 13.92 -23.88 11.91
N PHE A 95 14.38 -23.10 12.89
CA PHE A 95 15.67 -23.34 13.54
C PHE A 95 15.73 -24.63 14.36
N TYR A 96 14.58 -25.12 14.82
CA TYR A 96 14.47 -26.30 15.70
C TYR A 96 13.86 -27.52 15.02
N TYR A 97 13.49 -27.42 13.73
CA TYR A 97 12.83 -28.50 12.99
C TYR A 97 13.72 -29.00 11.85
N ARG A 98 14.05 -30.30 11.83
CA ARG A 98 14.73 -30.94 10.69
C ARG A 98 13.70 -31.62 9.77
N PRO A 99 13.71 -31.33 8.46
CA PRO A 99 12.76 -31.91 7.52
C PRO A 99 13.13 -33.36 7.13
N THR A 100 13.21 -34.26 8.12
CA THR A 100 13.47 -35.69 7.91
C THR A 100 12.44 -36.52 8.68
N ALA A 101 11.85 -37.51 8.03
CA ALA A 101 10.78 -38.32 8.64
C ALA A 101 11.24 -39.06 9.91
N ALA A 102 12.51 -39.50 9.95
CA ALA A 102 13.08 -40.23 11.08
C ALA A 102 13.21 -39.40 12.36
N GLN A 103 13.50 -38.09 12.23
CA GLN A 103 13.73 -37.20 13.39
C GLN A 103 12.56 -36.23 13.66
N ALA A 104 11.52 -36.22 12.83
CA ALA A 104 10.39 -35.30 12.96
C ALA A 104 9.71 -35.39 14.34
N TRP A 105 9.50 -36.59 14.87
CA TRP A 105 8.87 -36.76 16.19
C TRP A 105 9.75 -36.25 17.33
N THR A 106 11.04 -36.59 17.30
CA THR A 106 11.99 -36.18 18.34
C THR A 106 12.16 -34.67 18.39
N ASP A 107 12.22 -34.01 17.23
CA ASP A 107 12.36 -32.56 17.15
C ASP A 107 11.15 -31.83 17.74
N ILE A 108 9.93 -32.33 17.44
CA ILE A 108 8.67 -31.82 18.00
C ILE A 108 8.61 -32.03 19.52
N TYR A 109 9.08 -33.17 20.02
CA TYR A 109 9.12 -33.48 21.45
C TYR A 109 10.10 -32.55 22.19
N THR A 110 11.34 -32.41 21.71
CA THR A 110 12.36 -31.53 22.29
C THR A 110 11.92 -30.06 22.27
N LEU A 111 11.22 -29.63 21.21
CA LEU A 111 10.67 -28.28 21.12
C LEU A 111 9.59 -28.00 22.18
N GLN A 112 8.84 -29.02 22.62
CA GLN A 112 7.83 -28.86 23.67
C GLN A 112 8.41 -28.90 25.08
N THR A 113 9.48 -29.66 25.31
CA THR A 113 9.96 -29.96 26.67
C THR A 113 11.25 -29.24 27.04
N SER A 114 12.14 -28.97 26.09
CA SER A 114 13.48 -28.42 26.36
C SER A 114 13.67 -26.97 25.91
N VAL A 115 12.82 -26.48 24.99
CA VAL A 115 12.90 -25.11 24.46
C VAL A 115 11.96 -24.19 25.23
N ALA A 116 12.49 -23.13 25.84
CA ALA A 116 11.69 -22.12 26.53
C ALA A 116 10.67 -21.49 25.57
N PHE A 117 9.40 -21.41 26.00
CA PHE A 117 8.26 -20.97 25.19
C PHE A 117 7.99 -21.78 23.90
N GLY A 118 8.65 -22.91 23.66
CA GLY A 118 8.49 -23.67 22.41
C GLY A 118 7.05 -24.14 22.17
N LEU A 119 6.38 -24.64 23.22
CA LEU A 119 4.96 -25.02 23.16
C LEU A 119 4.03 -23.82 22.90
N LEU A 120 4.35 -22.65 23.47
CA LEU A 120 3.61 -21.41 23.25
C LEU A 120 3.73 -20.96 21.80
N VAL A 121 4.95 -20.87 21.26
CA VAL A 121 5.21 -20.42 19.88
C VAL A 121 4.55 -21.36 18.88
N ARG A 122 4.60 -22.68 19.10
CA ARG A 122 3.96 -23.66 18.20
C ARG A 122 2.44 -23.53 18.19
N ASN A 123 1.83 -23.35 19.37
CA ASN A 123 0.39 -23.09 19.47
C ASN A 123 0.01 -21.76 18.84
N MET A 124 0.81 -20.71 19.04
CA MET A 124 0.60 -19.40 18.46
C MET A 124 0.72 -19.41 16.93
N HIS A 125 1.67 -20.16 16.36
CA HIS A 125 1.79 -20.34 14.92
C HIS A 125 0.58 -21.08 14.33
N ARG A 126 0.11 -22.15 14.98
CA ARG A 126 -1.08 -22.90 14.54
C ARG A 126 -2.37 -22.07 14.63
N TRP A 127 -2.64 -21.45 15.78
CA TRP A 127 -3.80 -20.58 15.95
C TRP A 127 -3.72 -19.32 15.08
N GLY A 128 -2.53 -18.76 14.92
CA GLY A 128 -2.26 -17.64 14.02
C GLY A 128 -2.60 -17.97 12.57
N ALA A 129 -2.28 -19.18 12.10
CA ALA A 129 -2.61 -19.62 10.75
C ALA A 129 -4.13 -19.71 10.54
N HIS A 130 -4.86 -20.30 11.51
CA HIS A 130 -6.32 -20.36 11.47
C HIS A 130 -6.96 -18.96 11.46
N LEU A 131 -6.48 -18.05 12.31
CA LEU A 131 -6.97 -16.67 12.37
C LEU A 131 -6.66 -15.90 11.08
N MET A 132 -5.51 -16.14 10.45
CA MET A 132 -5.14 -15.50 9.18
C MET A 132 -6.11 -15.90 8.07
N VAL A 133 -6.38 -17.21 7.94
CA VAL A 133 -7.33 -17.71 6.93
C VAL A 133 -8.73 -17.14 7.16
N LEU A 134 -9.21 -17.13 8.41
CA LEU A 134 -10.50 -16.54 8.75
C LEU A 134 -10.55 -15.04 8.43
N SER A 135 -9.48 -14.30 8.75
CA SER A 135 -9.38 -12.86 8.48
C SER A 135 -9.41 -12.55 6.99
N VAL A 136 -8.67 -13.30 6.16
CA VAL A 136 -8.66 -13.14 4.70
C VAL A 136 -10.03 -13.51 4.10
N PHE A 137 -10.65 -14.58 4.57
CA PHE A 137 -12.00 -14.97 4.14
C PHE A 137 -13.02 -13.87 4.44
N LEU A 138 -13.01 -13.31 5.66
CA LEU A 138 -13.87 -12.20 6.04
C LEU A 138 -13.56 -10.92 5.27
N HIS A 139 -12.29 -10.66 4.93
CA HIS A 139 -11.89 -9.51 4.11
C HIS A 139 -12.49 -9.61 2.71
N MET A 140 -12.37 -10.76 2.05
CA MET A 140 -12.97 -11.01 0.73
C MET A 140 -14.50 -10.97 0.77
N ALA A 141 -15.13 -11.60 1.77
CA ALA A 141 -16.58 -11.60 1.92
C ALA A 141 -17.15 -10.20 2.18
N ARG A 142 -16.42 -9.36 2.92
CA ARG A 142 -16.77 -7.95 3.14
C ARG A 142 -16.77 -7.21 1.81
N GLU A 143 -15.66 -7.18 1.09
CA GLU A 143 -15.56 -6.45 -0.18
C GLU A 143 -16.59 -6.93 -1.20
N HIS A 144 -16.79 -8.24 -1.29
CA HIS A 144 -17.79 -8.81 -2.19
C HIS A 144 -19.22 -8.39 -1.83
N ARG A 145 -19.58 -8.39 -0.53
CA ARG A 145 -20.91 -7.95 -0.08
C ARG A 145 -21.13 -6.45 -0.34
N TRP A 146 -20.15 -5.61 -0.02
CA TRP A 146 -20.26 -4.18 -0.31
C TRP A 146 -20.30 -3.90 -1.81
N SER A 147 -19.52 -4.63 -2.63
CA SER A 147 -19.49 -4.48 -4.09
C SER A 147 -20.81 -4.92 -4.75
N ALA A 148 -21.37 -6.05 -4.35
CA ALA A 148 -22.63 -6.56 -4.87
C ALA A 148 -23.80 -5.60 -4.59
N HIS A 149 -23.90 -5.08 -3.35
CA HIS A 149 -24.93 -4.11 -3.01
C HIS A 149 -24.76 -2.78 -3.73
N LEU A 150 -23.52 -2.30 -3.90
CA LEU A 150 -23.24 -1.08 -4.66
C LEU A 150 -23.58 -1.23 -6.13
N MET A 151 -23.31 -2.38 -6.76
CA MET A 151 -23.71 -2.65 -8.14
C MET A 151 -25.24 -2.60 -8.30
N VAL A 152 -25.98 -3.29 -7.42
CA VAL A 152 -27.45 -3.32 -7.48
C VAL A 152 -28.04 -1.92 -7.24
N LEU A 153 -27.58 -1.18 -6.23
CA LEU A 153 -28.00 0.20 -5.98
C LEU A 153 -27.66 1.13 -7.15
N SER A 154 -26.48 0.99 -7.74
CA SER A 154 -26.05 1.75 -8.92
C SER A 154 -26.97 1.51 -10.11
N VAL A 155 -27.29 0.24 -10.41
CA VAL A 155 -28.19 -0.12 -11.51
C VAL A 155 -29.61 0.39 -11.23
N PHE A 156 -30.10 0.24 -10.00
CA PHE A 156 -31.41 0.74 -9.61
C PHE A 156 -31.49 2.27 -9.71
N LEU A 157 -30.48 3.00 -9.24
CA LEU A 157 -30.37 4.45 -9.39
C LEU A 157 -30.22 4.86 -10.86
N HIS A 158 -29.52 4.08 -11.68
CA HIS A 158 -29.41 4.31 -13.12
C HIS A 158 -30.76 4.14 -13.82
N MET A 159 -31.53 3.09 -13.51
CA MET A 159 -32.88 2.88 -14.04
C MET A 159 -33.85 3.97 -13.57
N ALA A 160 -33.83 4.31 -12.28
CA ALA A 160 -34.61 5.42 -11.74
C ALA A 160 -34.25 6.74 -12.44
N ARG A 161 -32.95 7.04 -12.61
CA ARG A 161 -32.49 8.23 -13.35
C ARG A 161 -33.00 8.22 -14.80
N VAL A 162 -32.89 7.11 -15.51
CA VAL A 162 -33.38 6.96 -16.90
C VAL A 162 -34.88 7.24 -16.97
N PHE A 163 -35.65 6.77 -15.98
CA PHE A 163 -37.09 6.98 -15.90
C PHE A 163 -37.45 8.45 -15.58
N TYR A 164 -36.80 9.05 -14.58
CA TYR A 164 -37.07 10.44 -14.19
C TYR A 164 -36.56 11.48 -15.19
N HIS A 165 -35.44 11.23 -15.87
CA HIS A 165 -34.94 12.11 -16.93
C HIS A 165 -35.59 11.88 -18.30
N GLY A 166 -36.57 10.96 -18.39
CA GLY A 166 -37.31 10.74 -19.64
C GLY A 166 -36.41 10.31 -20.80
N ALA A 167 -35.31 9.61 -20.52
CA ALA A 167 -34.31 9.25 -21.53
C ALA A 167 -34.84 8.23 -22.57
N TYR A 168 -36.04 7.70 -22.33
CA TYR A 168 -36.86 6.89 -23.23
C TYR A 168 -37.70 7.72 -24.24
N LYS A 169 -37.63 9.07 -24.21
CA LYS A 169 -38.31 9.93 -25.18
C LYS A 169 -37.54 10.03 -26.52
N PRO A 170 -38.21 10.31 -27.65
CA PRO A 170 -37.61 10.44 -29.00
C PRO A 170 -36.43 11.44 -28.99
N PRO A 171 -35.31 11.25 -29.73
CA PRO A 171 -35.17 10.65 -31.07
C PRO A 171 -34.15 9.49 -31.16
N ARG A 172 -34.26 8.45 -30.31
CA ARG A 172 -33.31 7.31 -30.26
C ARG A 172 -33.97 5.93 -30.42
N GLU A 173 -35.18 5.93 -30.93
CA GLU A 173 -35.87 4.75 -31.44
C GLU A 173 -35.45 4.55 -32.91
N PHE A 174 -34.64 3.53 -33.16
CA PHE A 174 -34.65 2.81 -34.44
C PHE A 174 -35.57 1.61 -34.28
#